data_AF-A0AAF0EB61-F1
#
_entry.id   AF-A0AAF0EB61-F1
#
_cell.length_a   1.000
_cell.length_b   1.000
_cell.length_c   1.000
_cell.angle_alpha   90.00
_cell.angle_beta   90.00
_cell.angle_gamma   90.00
#
_symmetry.space_group_name_H-M   'P 1'
#
loop_
_entity.id
_entity.type
_entity.pdbx_description
1 polymer ?
#
loop_
_entity_poly.entity_id
_entity_poly.type
_entity_poly.pdbx_seq_one_letter_code
_entity_poly.pdbx_strand_id
1 'polypeptide(L)'
;MKVAALILALAGVASAVPFVRRDEIAHCGNGGDIDVSKIMSQVQQAPRENRHSGYPHKFNDYEGLPMSSDCDGASMMLELPVFADGHPYDLENGENPGAVRAIYSIDDNALCAIVAHDTNDSNFHLCNTQ
;
A
#
# COMPACT_ATOMS: atom_id res chain seq x y z
N MET A 1 44.35 6.86 -50.21
CA MET A 1 43.00 6.57 -49.71
C MET A 1 43.03 6.73 -48.20
N LYS A 2 42.32 7.71 -47.63
CA LYS A 2 42.28 7.95 -46.18
C LYS A 2 40.89 7.56 -45.69
N VAL A 3 40.80 6.49 -44.91
CA VAL A 3 39.55 6.02 -44.31
C VAL A 3 39.35 6.82 -43.02
N ALA A 4 38.30 7.65 -42.99
CA ALA A 4 37.88 8.35 -41.78
C ALA A 4 36.95 7.42 -40.98
N ALA A 5 37.39 7.04 -39.77
CA ALA A 5 36.57 6.29 -38.83
C ALA A 5 35.66 7.26 -38.07
N LEU A 6 34.34 7.13 -38.28
CA LEU A 6 33.31 7.85 -37.55
C LEU A 6 32.98 7.05 -36.28
N ILE A 7 33.31 7.61 -35.11
CA ILE A 7 32.98 7.02 -33.80
C ILE A 7 31.60 7.52 -33.39
N LEU A 8 30.60 6.64 -33.42
CA LEU A 8 29.28 6.89 -32.84
C LEU A 8 29.37 6.76 -31.31
N ALA A 9 29.21 7.86 -30.59
CA ALA A 9 29.05 7.84 -29.14
C ALA A 9 27.58 7.52 -28.80
N LEU A 10 27.30 6.32 -28.29
CA LEU A 10 26.02 6.01 -27.68
C LEU A 10 25.98 6.64 -26.27
N ALA A 11 25.17 7.68 -26.11
CA ALA A 11 24.79 8.19 -24.80
C ALA A 11 23.76 7.24 -24.18
N GLY A 12 24.19 6.44 -23.19
CA GLY A 12 23.29 5.61 -22.40
C GLY A 12 22.46 6.49 -21.47
N VAL A 13 21.14 6.49 -21.66
CA VAL A 13 20.19 7.02 -20.68
C VAL A 13 20.14 6.07 -19.49
N ALA A 14 20.74 6.47 -18.37
CA ALA A 14 20.59 5.76 -17.11
C ALA A 14 19.22 6.10 -16.52
N SER A 15 18.27 5.19 -16.65
CA SER A 15 16.98 5.28 -15.95
C SER A 15 17.23 5.06 -14.45
N ALA A 16 17.17 6.13 -13.65
CA ALA A 16 17.16 6.02 -12.20
C ALA A 16 15.82 5.41 -11.79
N VAL A 17 15.81 4.10 -11.52
CA VAL A 17 14.68 3.45 -10.85
C VAL A 17 14.66 3.97 -9.42
N PRO A 18 13.56 4.57 -8.94
CA PRO A 18 13.47 4.97 -7.54
C PRO A 18 13.65 3.73 -6.66
N PHE A 19 14.64 3.79 -5.77
CA PHE A 19 14.80 2.80 -4.71
C PHE A 19 13.67 3.04 -3.70
N VAL A 20 12.55 2.35 -3.86
CA VAL A 20 11.62 2.14 -2.74
C VAL A 20 12.41 1.33 -1.71
N ARG A 21 12.52 1.82 -0.46
CA ARG A 21 13.11 0.99 0.60
C ARG A 21 12.23 -0.25 0.75
N ARG A 22 12.73 -1.39 0.30
CA ARG A 22 11.97 -2.65 0.23
C ARG A 22 11.78 -3.34 1.59
N ASP A 23 12.34 -2.78 2.66
CA ASP A 23 12.42 -3.42 3.98
C ASP A 23 11.80 -2.55 5.08
N GLU A 24 10.79 -1.75 4.76
CA GLU A 24 10.06 -0.96 5.77
C GLU A 24 9.05 -1.85 6.50
N ILE A 25 9.08 -1.78 7.83
CA ILE A 25 8.15 -2.50 8.72
C ILE A 25 7.25 -1.48 9.41
N ALA A 26 5.93 -1.67 9.32
CA ALA A 26 4.97 -0.89 10.08
C ALA A 26 4.59 -1.63 11.37
N HIS A 27 4.78 -0.99 12.51
CA HIS A 27 4.45 -1.53 13.83
C HIS A 27 3.02 -1.15 14.21
N CYS A 28 2.12 -2.13 14.26
CA CYS A 28 0.67 -1.94 14.45
C CYS A 28 0.16 -2.38 15.84
N GLY A 29 1.03 -2.36 16.86
CA GLY A 29 0.67 -2.77 18.22
C GLY A 29 0.12 -4.21 18.26
N ASN A 30 -1.14 -4.37 18.67
CA ASN A 30 -1.80 -5.68 18.72
C ASN A 30 -2.04 -6.31 17.33
N GLY A 31 -1.94 -5.52 16.25
CA GLY A 31 -1.96 -6.01 14.87
C GLY A 31 -0.65 -6.67 14.42
N GLY A 32 0.44 -6.50 15.18
CA GLY A 32 1.75 -7.04 14.86
C GLY A 32 2.58 -6.15 13.92
N ASP A 33 3.68 -6.71 13.44
CA ASP A 33 4.60 -6.07 12.50
C ASP A 33 4.21 -6.40 11.06
N ILE A 34 4.09 -5.38 10.22
CA ILE A 34 3.62 -5.49 8.83
C ILE A 34 4.76 -5.20 7.86
N ASP A 35 5.04 -6.13 6.95
CA ASP A 35 5.95 -5.92 5.82
C ASP A 35 5.27 -5.01 4.79
N VAL A 36 5.67 -3.74 4.76
CA VAL A 36 5.07 -2.71 3.90
C VAL A 36 5.21 -3.07 2.43
N SER A 37 6.34 -3.66 2.02
CA SER A 37 6.58 -4.02 0.62
C SER A 37 5.61 -5.09 0.12
N LYS A 38 5.29 -6.06 0.99
CA LYS A 38 4.32 -7.11 0.73
C LYS A 38 2.91 -6.53 0.64
N ILE A 39 2.56 -5.61 1.53
CA ILE A 39 1.26 -4.94 1.51
C ILE A 39 1.09 -4.05 0.28
N MET A 40 2.12 -3.31 -0.13
CA MET A 40 2.09 -2.54 -1.39
C MET A 40 1.79 -3.45 -2.59
N SER A 41 2.43 -4.63 -2.66
CA SER A 41 2.19 -5.60 -3.74
C SER A 41 0.75 -6.13 -3.74
N GLN A 42 0.16 -6.38 -2.56
CA GLN A 42 -1.23 -6.79 -2.43
C GLN A 42 -2.20 -5.67 -2.83
N VAL A 43 -1.97 -4.44 -2.34
CA VAL A 43 -2.77 -3.26 -2.66
C VAL A 43 -2.77 -2.99 -4.15
N GLN A 44 -1.62 -3.09 -4.83
CA GLN A 44 -1.52 -2.91 -6.29
C GLN A 44 -2.35 -3.93 -7.09
N GLN A 45 -2.69 -5.08 -6.50
CA GLN A 45 -3.51 -6.13 -7.11
C GLN A 45 -4.94 -6.16 -6.55
N ALA A 46 -5.25 -5.32 -5.55
CA ALA A 46 -6.53 -5.31 -4.89
C ALA A 46 -7.62 -4.79 -5.84
N PRO A 47 -8.84 -5.37 -5.81
CA PRO A 47 -9.98 -4.81 -6.53
C PRO A 47 -10.32 -3.41 -6.01
N ARG A 48 -11.13 -2.67 -6.76
CA ARG A 48 -11.59 -1.32 -6.39
C ARG A 48 -13.08 -1.28 -6.06
N GLU A 49 -13.73 -2.41 -6.22
CA GLU A 49 -15.13 -2.66 -5.94
C GLU A 49 -15.28 -3.59 -4.74
N ASN A 50 -16.37 -3.39 -3.99
CA ASN A 50 -16.70 -4.24 -2.86
C ASN A 50 -17.00 -5.68 -3.32
N ARG A 51 -16.42 -6.68 -2.63
CA ARG A 51 -16.64 -8.11 -2.89
C ARG A 51 -17.67 -8.71 -1.93
N HIS A 52 -17.96 -9.99 -2.11
CA HIS A 52 -18.91 -10.72 -1.26
C HIS A 52 -18.51 -10.70 0.22
N SER A 53 -17.19 -10.70 0.49
CA SER A 53 -16.61 -10.59 1.83
C SER A 53 -16.85 -9.24 2.53
N GLY A 54 -17.40 -8.24 1.83
CA GLY A 54 -17.58 -6.87 2.34
C GLY A 54 -16.34 -5.99 2.19
N TYR A 55 -15.24 -6.54 1.68
CA TYR A 55 -13.98 -5.82 1.41
C TYR A 55 -13.58 -5.92 -0.07
N PRO A 56 -12.75 -4.98 -0.56
CA PRO A 56 -12.46 -3.69 0.07
C PRO A 56 -13.71 -2.80 0.09
N HIS A 57 -13.73 -1.82 0.96
CA HIS A 57 -14.83 -0.87 1.06
C HIS A 57 -14.32 0.53 1.39
N LYS A 58 -15.21 1.52 1.26
CA LYS A 58 -14.85 2.93 1.46
C LYS A 58 -14.34 3.16 2.87
N PHE A 59 -13.14 3.70 2.96
CA PHE A 59 -12.58 4.26 4.17
C PHE A 59 -13.06 5.72 4.36
N ASN A 60 -13.41 6.09 5.59
CA ASN A 60 -13.66 7.48 5.96
C ASN A 60 -12.75 7.79 7.14
N ASP A 61 -11.85 8.77 6.95
CA ASP A 61 -10.93 9.21 7.99
C ASP A 61 -11.65 10.12 8.98
N TYR A 62 -12.13 9.54 10.09
CA TYR A 62 -12.81 10.29 11.14
C TYR A 62 -11.84 10.83 12.19
N GLU A 63 -10.65 10.25 12.27
CA GLU A 63 -9.60 10.54 13.23
C GLU A 63 -8.63 11.62 12.73
N GLY A 64 -8.64 11.92 11.42
CA GLY A 64 -7.75 12.89 10.80
C GLY A 64 -6.32 12.37 10.72
N LEU A 65 -6.16 11.10 10.34
CA LEU A 65 -4.88 10.43 10.24
C LEU A 65 -4.02 11.04 9.12
N PRO A 66 -2.70 11.20 9.34
CA PRO A 66 -1.82 11.68 8.29
C PRO A 66 -1.65 10.58 7.22
N MET A 67 -2.16 10.85 6.01
CA MET A 67 -2.00 9.97 4.85
C MET A 67 -0.73 10.32 4.06
N SER A 68 -0.21 9.36 3.30
CA SER A 68 0.81 9.60 2.28
C SER A 68 0.33 10.65 1.28
N SER A 69 1.24 11.54 0.87
CA SER A 69 1.00 12.53 -0.19
C SER A 69 0.68 11.89 -1.54
N ASP A 70 1.00 10.61 -1.73
CA ASP A 70 0.63 9.86 -2.94
C ASP A 70 -0.89 9.74 -3.10
N CYS A 71 -1.65 9.92 -2.00
CA CYS A 71 -3.10 9.94 -2.00
C CYS A 71 -3.69 11.36 -1.93
N ASP A 72 -2.87 12.41 -2.09
CA ASP A 72 -3.34 13.78 -2.13
C ASP A 72 -4.29 13.96 -3.32
N GLY A 73 -5.56 14.26 -3.02
CA GLY A 73 -6.60 14.45 -4.03
C GLY A 73 -7.24 13.16 -4.56
N ALA A 74 -6.98 12.01 -3.92
CA ALA A 74 -7.69 10.77 -4.22
C ALA A 74 -9.22 11.00 -4.14
N SER A 75 -9.95 10.51 -5.14
CA SER A 75 -11.41 10.68 -5.23
C SER A 75 -12.14 9.91 -4.13
N MET A 76 -11.54 8.81 -3.67
CA MET A 76 -11.97 7.99 -2.55
C MET A 76 -10.80 7.13 -2.06
N MET A 77 -10.78 6.84 -0.76
CA MET A 77 -9.90 5.82 -0.19
C MET A 77 -10.70 4.55 0.15
N LEU A 78 -10.04 3.41 0.00
CA LEU A 78 -10.55 2.09 0.35
C LEU A 78 -9.72 1.51 1.50
N GLU A 79 -10.34 0.71 2.34
CA GLU A 79 -9.66 -0.11 3.35
C GLU A 79 -9.70 -1.60 2.97
N LEU A 80 -8.60 -2.30 3.21
CA LEU A 80 -8.44 -3.74 2.99
C LEU A 80 -7.74 -4.39 4.20
N PRO A 81 -8.26 -5.50 4.76
CA PRO A 81 -7.60 -6.27 5.80
C PRO A 81 -6.23 -6.77 5.35
N VAL A 82 -5.24 -6.63 6.22
CA VAL A 82 -3.89 -7.13 6.00
C VAL A 82 -3.33 -7.76 7.26
N PHE A 83 -2.36 -8.65 7.11
CA PHE A 83 -1.91 -9.53 8.19
C PHE A 83 -0.39 -9.51 8.34
N ALA A 84 0.09 -9.73 9.57
CA ALA A 84 1.52 -9.73 9.89
C ALA A 84 2.32 -10.87 9.23
N ASP A 85 1.70 -12.02 8.99
CA ASP A 85 2.29 -13.10 8.17
C ASP A 85 2.19 -12.81 6.65
N GLY A 86 1.44 -11.77 6.29
CA GLY A 86 1.22 -11.24 4.96
C GLY A 86 0.47 -12.18 4.01
N HIS A 87 -0.35 -13.12 4.49
CA HIS A 87 -1.32 -13.73 3.58
C HIS A 87 -2.33 -12.67 3.11
N PRO A 88 -2.88 -12.77 1.88
CA PRO A 88 -3.94 -11.88 1.43
C PRO A 88 -5.27 -12.28 2.08
N TYR A 89 -6.13 -11.29 2.35
CA TYR A 89 -7.50 -11.53 2.81
C TYR A 89 -8.32 -12.34 1.79
N ASP A 90 -9.08 -13.34 2.26
CA ASP A 90 -10.03 -14.09 1.43
C ASP A 90 -11.20 -13.18 0.99
N LEU A 91 -11.04 -12.57 -0.17
CA LEU A 91 -12.06 -11.69 -0.76
C LEU A 91 -13.32 -12.42 -1.24
N GLU A 92 -13.22 -13.73 -1.49
CA GLU A 92 -14.33 -14.54 -2.04
C GLU A 92 -15.28 -14.99 -0.94
N ASN A 93 -14.73 -15.56 0.13
CA ASN A 93 -15.52 -16.15 1.23
C ASN A 93 -15.53 -15.28 2.49
N GLY A 94 -14.58 -14.34 2.60
CA GLY A 94 -14.33 -13.60 3.83
C GLY A 94 -13.59 -14.44 4.86
N GLU A 95 -12.94 -13.76 5.79
CA GLU A 95 -12.35 -14.36 6.98
C GLU A 95 -12.36 -13.34 8.12
N ASN A 96 -11.76 -13.67 9.28
CA ASN A 96 -11.61 -12.65 10.31
C ASN A 96 -10.63 -11.57 9.81
N PRO A 97 -11.07 -10.31 9.62
CA PRO A 97 -10.23 -9.29 9.01
C PRO A 97 -9.07 -8.85 9.93
N GLY A 98 -9.04 -9.30 11.18
CA GLY A 98 -8.04 -8.84 12.14
C GLY A 98 -8.12 -7.33 12.38
N ALA A 99 -7.06 -6.79 13.00
CA ALA A 99 -7.03 -5.40 13.44
C ALA A 99 -6.51 -4.41 12.39
N VAL A 100 -5.70 -4.86 11.42
CA VAL A 100 -4.93 -3.98 10.54
C VAL A 100 -5.61 -3.79 9.19
N ARG A 101 -5.55 -2.57 8.66
CA ARG A 101 -6.04 -2.21 7.32
C ARG A 101 -4.94 -1.51 6.53
N ALA A 102 -4.83 -1.87 5.25
CA ALA A 102 -4.17 -1.03 4.27
C ALA A 102 -5.20 -0.05 3.70
N ILE A 103 -4.87 1.24 3.76
CA ILE A 103 -5.68 2.31 3.18
C ILE A 103 -5.08 2.67 1.83
N TYR A 104 -5.88 2.69 0.77
CA TYR A 104 -5.38 2.95 -0.58
C TYR A 104 -6.34 3.74 -1.45
N SER A 105 -5.80 4.46 -2.42
CA SER A 105 -6.56 5.25 -3.39
C SER A 105 -7.33 4.36 -4.36
N ILE A 106 -8.61 4.68 -4.60
CA ILE A 106 -9.40 4.00 -5.62
C ILE A 106 -8.90 4.31 -7.05
N ASP A 107 -8.20 5.43 -7.24
CA ASP A 107 -7.87 5.92 -8.58
C ASP A 107 -6.71 5.14 -9.20
N ASP A 108 -5.73 4.75 -8.40
CA ASP A 108 -4.46 4.16 -8.85
C ASP A 108 -3.89 3.06 -7.93
N ASN A 109 -4.60 2.68 -6.87
CA ASN A 109 -4.09 1.77 -5.83
C ASN A 109 -2.80 2.27 -5.13
N ALA A 110 -2.58 3.60 -5.06
CA ALA A 110 -1.52 4.12 -4.19
C ALA A 110 -1.82 3.75 -2.73
N LEU A 111 -0.82 3.21 -2.02
CA LEU A 111 -0.91 2.93 -0.59
C LEU A 111 -0.82 4.26 0.17
N CYS A 112 -1.89 4.62 0.87
CA CYS A 112 -2.00 5.87 1.61
C CYS A 112 -1.47 5.74 3.03
N ALA A 113 -1.84 4.65 3.71
CA ALA A 113 -1.47 4.39 5.09
C ALA A 113 -1.65 2.91 5.43
N ILE A 114 -1.02 2.48 6.52
CA ILE A 114 -1.34 1.24 7.22
C ILE A 114 -1.83 1.65 8.61
N VAL A 115 -3.03 1.22 8.95
CA VAL A 115 -3.71 1.61 10.18
C VAL A 115 -4.17 0.37 10.95
N ALA A 116 -4.39 0.51 12.25
CA ALA A 116 -4.90 -0.57 13.07
C ALA A 116 -6.00 -0.08 14.02
N HIS A 117 -6.95 -0.96 14.30
CA HIS A 117 -7.92 -0.77 15.37
C HIS A 117 -7.24 -0.96 16.74
N ASP A 118 -7.65 -0.13 17.70
CA ASP A 118 -7.39 -0.43 19.11
C ASP A 118 -8.33 -1.55 19.62
N THR A 119 -7.92 -2.24 20.69
CA THR A 119 -8.67 -3.37 21.26
C THR A 119 -10.07 -2.96 21.72
N ASN A 120 -11.04 -3.10 20.81
CA ASN A 120 -12.49 -2.89 20.93
C ASN A 120 -13.04 -1.49 20.59
N ASP A 121 -12.32 -0.66 19.83
CA ASP A 121 -12.89 0.59 19.30
C ASP A 121 -13.02 0.52 17.77
N SER A 122 -14.00 1.25 17.22
CA SER A 122 -14.11 1.50 15.79
C SER A 122 -13.05 2.47 15.27
N ASN A 123 -12.34 3.16 16.18
CA ASN A 123 -11.30 4.11 15.82
C ASN A 123 -10.02 3.42 15.29
N PHE A 124 -9.34 4.12 14.39
CA PHE A 124 -8.05 3.73 13.83
C PHE A 124 -6.89 4.58 14.36
N HIS A 125 -5.72 3.97 14.47
CA HIS A 125 -4.44 4.68 14.61
C HIS A 125 -3.47 4.30 13.49
N LEU A 126 -2.55 5.20 13.16
CA LEU A 126 -1.48 4.92 12.19
C LEU A 126 -0.49 3.91 12.77
N CYS A 127 -0.13 2.90 12.00
CA CYS A 127 1.00 2.04 12.35
C CYS A 127 2.31 2.81 12.18
N ASN A 128 3.21 2.67 13.15
CA ASN A 128 4.47 3.43 13.15
C ASN A 128 5.49 2.75 12.24
N THR A 129 5.94 3.42 11.19
CA THR A 129 7.04 2.95 10.35
C THR A 129 8.38 3.55 10.81
N GLN A 130 9.42 2.72 10.89
CA GLN A 130 10.78 3.10 11.30
C GLN A 130 11.81 2.78 10.22
#